data_AF-A0A0C9TZB0-F1
#
_entry.id   AF-A0A0C9TZB0-F1
#
_cell.length_a   1.000
_cell.length_b   1.000
_cell.length_c   1.000
_cell.angle_alpha   90.00
_cell.angle_beta   90.00
_cell.angle_gamma   90.00
#
_symmetry.space_group_name_H-M   'P 1'
#
loop_
_entity.id
_entity.type
_entity.pdbx_description
1 polymer ?
#
loop_
_entity_poly.entity_id
_entity_poly.type
_entity_poly.pdbx_seq_one_letter_code
_entity_poly.pdbx_strand_id
1 'polypeptide(L)'
;MTGVQCSIPVFAGLLPDPHNVQVLCLLFVLCHWHGLAKLYVHTDETLQIFEMVTKDLGNCICSFVSDACPSFPSKELACEAEA
;
A
#
# COMPACT_ATOMS: atom_id res chain seq x y z
N MET A 1 -6.79 -11.68 13.70
CA MET A 1 -5.51 -11.23 13.12
C MET A 1 -5.53 -11.48 11.63
N THR A 2 -6.00 -10.52 10.85
CA THR A 2 -5.99 -10.58 9.37
C THR A 2 -4.58 -10.25 8.89
N GLY A 3 -3.87 -11.24 8.33
CA GLY A 3 -2.42 -11.26 8.09
C GLY A 3 -1.84 -10.32 7.02
N VAL A 4 -2.27 -9.05 6.97
CA VAL A 4 -1.71 -8.05 6.04
C VAL A 4 -0.64 -7.17 6.69
N GLN A 5 -0.62 -7.03 8.03
CA GLN A 5 0.42 -6.26 8.73
C GLN A 5 1.81 -6.90 8.72
N CYS A 6 1.93 -8.15 8.24
CA CYS A 6 3.20 -8.87 8.22
C CYS A 6 4.24 -8.25 7.28
N SER A 7 3.82 -7.45 6.29
CA SER A 7 4.72 -6.83 5.32
C SER A 7 5.42 -5.59 5.88
N ILE A 8 4.75 -4.74 6.67
CA ILE A 8 5.31 -3.49 7.22
C ILE A 8 6.71 -3.66 7.84
N PRO A 9 6.96 -4.62 8.77
CA PRO A 9 8.29 -4.77 9.36
C PRO A 9 9.37 -5.21 8.36
N VAL A 10 9.00 -5.90 7.27
CA VAL A 10 9.94 -6.33 6.23
C VAL A 10 10.45 -5.14 5.40
N PHE A 11 9.60 -4.15 5.19
CA PHE A 11 9.95 -2.95 4.43
C PHE A 11 10.58 -1.85 5.30
N ALA A 12 10.56 -1.99 6.63
CA ALA A 12 11.06 -0.96 7.53
C ALA A 12 12.59 -0.82 7.44
N GLY A 13 13.05 0.31 6.90
CA GLY A 13 14.46 0.60 6.68
C GLY A 13 15.05 -0.08 5.44
N LEU A 14 14.19 -0.69 4.61
CA LEU A 14 14.61 -1.35 3.37
C LEU A 14 15.01 -0.34 2.30
N LEU A 15 14.29 0.78 2.24
CA LEU A 15 14.55 1.86 1.28
C LEU A 15 15.25 3.03 1.98
N PRO A 16 15.98 3.88 1.24
CA PRO A 16 16.42 5.16 1.76
C PRO A 16 15.23 6.12 1.95
N ASP A 17 15.33 7.02 2.91
CA ASP A 17 14.40 8.15 3.05
C ASP A 17 14.53 9.10 1.85
N PRO A 18 13.43 9.71 1.38
CA PRO A 18 12.08 9.70 1.96
C PRO A 18 11.20 8.49 1.55
N HIS A 19 11.65 7.64 0.62
CA HIS A 19 10.83 6.60 0.01
C HIS A 19 10.43 5.48 0.99
N ASN A 20 11.25 5.22 2.00
CA ASN A 20 10.92 4.29 3.07
C ASN A 20 9.64 4.68 3.81
N VAL A 21 9.56 5.92 4.30
CA VAL A 21 8.37 6.43 4.98
C VAL A 21 7.16 6.35 4.06
N GLN A 22 7.32 6.70 2.79
CA GLN A 22 6.26 6.66 1.81
C GLN A 22 5.71 5.25 1.59
N VAL A 23 6.58 4.25 1.45
CA VAL A 23 6.17 2.84 1.29
C VAL A 23 5.52 2.29 2.55
N LEU A 24 6.04 2.61 3.74
CA LEU A 24 5.43 2.20 5.00
C LEU A 24 4.03 2.81 5.19
N CYS A 25 3.84 4.07 4.83
CA CYS A 25 2.54 4.72 4.81
C CYS A 25 1.57 4.02 3.84
N LEU A 26 2.01 3.73 2.62
CA LEU A 26 1.19 3.00 1.64
C LEU A 26 0.78 1.62 2.16
N LEU A 27 1.72 0.85 2.72
CA LEU A 27 1.43 -0.47 3.29
C LEU A 27 0.44 -0.40 4.46
N PHE A 28 0.56 0.63 5.31
CA PHE A 28 -0.39 0.84 6.41
C PHE A 28 -1.80 1.11 5.89
N VAL A 29 -1.95 2.04 4.94
CA VAL A 29 -3.26 2.38 4.36
C VAL A 29 -3.86 1.17 3.65
N LEU A 30 -3.05 0.38 2.93
CA LEU A 30 -3.47 -0.84 2.26
C LEU A 30 -3.91 -1.93 3.26
N CYS A 31 -3.21 -2.08 4.39
CA CYS A 31 -3.65 -2.97 5.48
C CYS A 31 -5.00 -2.55 6.04
N HIS A 32 -5.20 -1.24 6.26
CA HIS A 32 -6.43 -0.69 6.81
C HIS A 32 -7.59 -0.89 5.83
N TRP A 33 -7.37 -0.53 4.55
CA TRP A 33 -8.33 -0.75 3.46
C TRP A 33 -8.72 -2.22 3.33
N HIS A 34 -7.74 -3.13 3.29
CA HIS A 34 -8.00 -4.56 3.17
C HIS A 34 -8.75 -5.13 4.39
N GLY A 35 -8.44 -4.63 5.59
CA GLY A 35 -9.18 -4.97 6.81
C GLY A 35 -10.66 -4.60 6.70
N LEU A 36 -10.96 -3.36 6.31
CA LEU A 36 -12.33 -2.87 6.11
C LEU A 36 -13.04 -3.61 4.98
N ALA A 37 -12.36 -3.81 3.84
CA ALA A 37 -12.90 -4.56 2.70
C ALA A 37 -13.27 -6.00 3.09
N LYS A 38 -12.42 -6.69 3.85
CA LYS A 38 -12.68 -8.08 4.25
C LYS A 38 -13.80 -8.19 5.29
N LEU A 39 -13.94 -7.19 6.14
CA LEU A 39 -15.00 -7.18 7.15
C LEU A 39 -16.37 -6.81 6.58
N TYR A 40 -16.43 -6.23 5.36
CA TYR A 40 -17.65 -5.81 4.65
C TYR A 40 -18.75 -5.39 5.65
N VAL A 41 -18.39 -4.46 6.54
CA VAL A 41 -19.24 -4.14 7.70
C VAL A 41 -20.45 -3.37 7.19
N HIS A 42 -21.63 -3.97 7.37
CA HIS A 42 -22.92 -3.45 6.93
C HIS A 42 -23.45 -2.30 7.81
N THR A 43 -22.61 -1.33 8.17
CA THR A 43 -23.02 -0.10 8.84
C THR A 43 -22.62 1.12 8.02
N ASP A 44 -23.42 2.16 8.05
CA ASP A 44 -23.19 3.39 7.30
C ASP A 44 -21.85 4.06 7.70
N GLU A 45 -21.53 4.02 8.99
CA GLU A 45 -20.27 4.56 9.52
C GLU A 45 -19.04 3.85 8.96
N THR A 46 -19.05 2.52 8.89
CA THR A 46 -17.91 1.76 8.34
C THR A 46 -17.78 1.92 6.83
N LEU A 47 -18.88 2.18 6.12
CA LEU A 47 -18.84 2.51 4.69
C LEU A 47 -18.18 3.88 4.47
N GLN A 48 -18.54 4.89 5.26
CA GLN A 48 -17.91 6.22 5.18
C GLN A 48 -16.40 6.14 5.46
N ILE A 49 -15.99 5.36 6.47
CA ILE A 49 -14.57 5.11 6.76
C ILE A 49 -13.90 4.39 5.59
N PHE A 50 -14.55 3.38 5.01
CA PHE A 50 -14.01 2.65 3.87
C PHE A 50 -13.81 3.53 2.64
N GLU A 51 -14.77 4.41 2.33
CA GLU A 51 -14.64 5.38 1.23
C GLU A 51 -13.49 6.36 1.45
N MET A 52 -13.34 6.88 2.68
CA MET A 52 -12.23 7.76 3.05
C MET A 52 -10.88 7.05 2.87
N VAL A 53 -10.75 5.85 3.42
CA VAL A 53 -9.50 5.07 3.34
C VAL A 53 -9.20 4.68 1.89
N THR A 54 -10.22 4.43 1.06
CA THR A 54 -10.04 4.16 -0.37
C THR A 54 -9.47 5.39 -1.10
N LYS A 55 -9.92 6.61 -0.75
CA LYS A 55 -9.33 7.85 -1.29
C LYS A 55 -7.88 8.01 -0.84
N ASP A 56 -7.59 7.75 0.44
CA ASP A 56 -6.24 7.81 0.97
C ASP A 56 -5.33 6.80 0.28
N LEU A 57 -5.82 5.58 0.03
CA LEU A 57 -5.08 4.55 -0.70
C LEU A 57 -4.73 5.02 -2.11
N GLY A 58 -5.71 5.58 -2.83
CA GLY A 58 -5.48 6.16 -4.16
C GLY A 58 -4.42 7.27 -4.14
N ASN A 59 -4.50 8.19 -3.18
CA ASN A 59 -3.53 9.27 -3.02
C ASN A 59 -2.12 8.73 -2.73
N CYS A 60 -1.99 7.75 -1.83
CA CYS A 60 -0.72 7.10 -1.51
C CYS A 60 -0.12 6.39 -2.72
N ILE A 61 -0.93 5.69 -3.53
CA ILE A 61 -0.46 5.03 -4.76
C ILE A 61 0.01 6.07 -5.78
N CYS A 62 -0.77 7.14 -6.01
CA CYS A 62 -0.39 8.20 -6.94
C CYS A 62 0.93 8.88 -6.54
N SER A 63 1.12 9.17 -5.25
CA SER A 63 2.39 9.71 -4.75
C SER A 63 3.52 8.69 -4.90
N PHE A 64 3.30 7.41 -4.56
CA PHE A 64 4.32 6.37 -4.73
C PHE A 64 4.79 6.27 -6.19
N VAL A 65 3.85 6.27 -7.15
CA VAL A 65 4.16 6.24 -8.58
C VAL A 65 4.92 7.49 -9.03
N SER A 66 4.55 8.67 -8.51
CA SER A 66 5.14 9.93 -8.93
C SER A 66 6.52 10.18 -8.33
N ASP A 67 6.73 9.76 -7.08
CA ASP A 67 7.90 10.16 -6.29
C ASP A 67 8.90 9.00 -6.10
N ALA A 68 8.42 7.78 -5.83
CA ALA A 68 9.29 6.64 -5.52
C ALA A 68 9.66 5.83 -6.77
N CYS A 69 8.70 5.48 -7.63
CA CYS A 69 8.98 4.65 -8.82
C CYS A 69 10.10 5.21 -9.73
N PRO A 70 10.20 6.54 -10.00
CA PRO A 70 11.27 7.07 -10.84
C PRO A 70 12.67 6.89 -10.24
N SER A 71 12.78 6.84 -8.90
CA SER A 71 14.04 6.62 -8.19
C SER A 71 14.51 5.16 -8.23
N PHE A 72 13.61 4.21 -8.50
CA PHE A 72 13.89 2.78 -8.53
C PHE A 72 13.40 2.16 -9.84
N PRO A 73 14.11 2.39 -10.96
CA PRO A 73 13.73 1.79 -12.24
C PRO A 73 13.86 0.27 -12.16
N SER A 74 12.72 -0.41 -11.97
CA SER A 74 12.62 -1.86 -12.02
C SER A 74 12.34 -2.32 -13.45
N LYS A 75 12.93 -3.45 -13.82
CA LYS A 75 12.58 -4.19 -15.03
C LYS A 75 12.25 -5.61 -14.64
N GLU A 76 11.38 -6.23 -15.41
CA GLU A 76 11.14 -7.67 -15.29
C GLU A 76 12.45 -8.43 -15.52
N LEU A 77 12.63 -9.51 -14.78
CA LEU A 77 13.70 -10.45 -15.05
C LEU A 77 13.42 -11.17 -16.37
N ALA A 78 14.47 -11.65 -17.05
CA ALA A 78 14.32 -12.33 -18.33
C ALA A 78 13.33 -13.51 -18.27
N CYS A 79 13.33 -14.24 -17.15
CA CYS A 79 12.40 -15.36 -16.92
C CYS A 79 10.94 -14.92 -16.71
N GLU A 80 10.70 -13.68 -16.25
CA GLU A 80 9.36 -13.13 -16.04
C GLU A 80 8.79 -12.59 -17.35
N ALA A 81 9.63 -11.99 -18.20
CA ALA A 81 9.22 -11.43 -19.50
C ALA A 81 8.91 -12.48 -20.58
N GLU A 82 9.38 -13.72 -20.40
CA GLU A 82 9.20 -14.84 -21.34
C GLU A 82 8.01 -15.75 -20.98
N ALA A 83 7.33 -15.50 -19.85
CA ALA A 83 6.22 -16.30 -19.32
C ALA A 83 4.84 -15.83 -19.82
#